data_AF-A0A5S3RL84-F1
#
_entry.id   AF-A0A5S3RL84-F1
#
_cell.length_a   1.000
_cell.length_b   1.000
_cell.length_c   1.000
_cell.angle_alpha   90.00
_cell.angle_beta   90.00
_cell.angle_gamma   90.00
#
_symmetry.space_group_name_H-M   'P 1'
#
loop_
_entity.id
_entity.type
_entity.pdbx_description
1 polymer ?
#
loop_
_entity_poly.entity_id
_entity_poly.type
_entity_poly.pdbx_seq_one_letter_code
_entity_poly.pdbx_strand_id
1 'polypeptide(L)'
;ADIADGDYTVTATITDAANNSGTAQGNGTVDTLDPTLTLDGLGTFNDNTPIISGSSDEIGATVTVNVSDDSNSYQLSAVVQADGSWSVQIIDALDDGAITITANVSDAAGNQA
;
A
#
# COMPACT_ATOMS: atom_id res chain seq x y z
N ALA A 1 -20.55 -4.86 -16.03
CA ALA A 1 -20.32 -5.94 -15.07
C ALA A 1 -18.84 -5.87 -14.77
N ASP A 2 -18.50 -5.49 -13.55
CA ASP A 2 -17.10 -5.48 -13.12
C ASP A 2 -16.58 -6.93 -13.09
N ILE A 3 -15.32 -7.10 -13.48
CA ILE A 3 -14.60 -8.35 -13.39
C ILE A 3 -14.28 -8.53 -11.89
N ALA A 4 -14.56 -9.71 -11.32
CA ALA A 4 -14.20 -9.99 -9.93
C ALA A 4 -12.67 -10.05 -9.77
N ASP A 5 -12.15 -10.11 -8.56
CA ASP A 5 -10.72 -10.41 -8.39
C ASP A 5 -10.43 -11.88 -8.71
N GLY A 6 -9.21 -12.17 -9.16
CA GLY A 6 -8.71 -13.51 -9.45
C GLY A 6 -8.03 -13.66 -10.81
N ASP A 7 -7.76 -14.91 -11.17
CA ASP A 7 -7.14 -15.27 -12.46
C ASP A 7 -8.17 -15.24 -13.61
N TYR A 8 -7.78 -14.66 -14.74
CA TYR A 8 -8.60 -14.57 -15.94
C TYR A 8 -7.88 -15.11 -17.17
N THR A 9 -8.64 -15.74 -18.04
CA THR A 9 -8.20 -16.16 -19.38
C THR A 9 -9.12 -15.53 -20.42
N VAL A 10 -8.54 -14.77 -21.34
CA VAL A 10 -9.23 -14.17 -22.47
C VAL A 10 -8.91 -14.97 -23.72
N THR A 11 -9.95 -15.41 -24.44
CA THR A 11 -9.80 -16.13 -25.71
C THR A 11 -10.34 -15.29 -26.86
N ALA A 12 -9.50 -15.02 -27.85
CA ALA A 12 -9.88 -14.39 -29.11
C ALA A 12 -9.97 -15.45 -30.21
N THR A 13 -11.09 -15.49 -30.93
CA THR A 13 -11.27 -16.37 -32.09
C THR A 13 -11.61 -15.52 -33.31
N ILE A 14 -10.94 -15.79 -34.43
CA ILE A 14 -11.29 -15.24 -35.73
C ILE A 14 -11.67 -16.39 -36.66
N THR A 15 -12.76 -16.22 -37.41
CA THR A 15 -13.18 -17.17 -38.43
C THR A 15 -13.30 -16.44 -39.76
N ASP A 16 -12.72 -17.00 -40.82
CA ASP A 16 -12.83 -16.44 -42.17
C ASP A 16 -14.10 -16.92 -42.90
N ALA A 17 -14.37 -16.35 -44.07
CA ALA A 17 -15.55 -16.71 -44.89
C ALA A 17 -15.50 -18.15 -45.45
N ALA A 18 -14.34 -18.81 -45.41
CA ALA A 18 -14.15 -20.20 -45.81
C ALA A 18 -14.27 -21.17 -44.62
N ASN A 19 -14.67 -20.70 -43.44
CA ASN A 19 -14.78 -21.44 -42.17
C ASN A 19 -13.44 -21.91 -41.57
N ASN A 20 -12.32 -21.27 -41.90
CA ASN A 20 -11.07 -21.48 -41.16
C ASN A 20 -11.06 -20.61 -39.91
N SER A 21 -10.70 -21.19 -38.76
CA SER A 21 -10.61 -20.47 -37.49
C SER A 21 -9.18 -20.38 -36.97
N GLY A 22 -8.79 -19.20 -36.47
CA GLY A 22 -7.61 -19.00 -35.65
C GLY A 22 -8.00 -18.60 -34.23
N THR A 23 -7.31 -19.13 -33.23
CA THR A 23 -7.54 -18.81 -31.81
C THR A 23 -6.27 -18.30 -31.16
N ALA A 24 -6.39 -17.29 -30.30
CA ALA A 24 -5.34 -16.80 -29.42
C ALA A 24 -5.86 -16.71 -27.98
N GLN A 25 -5.00 -16.97 -27.00
CA GLN A 25 -5.34 -16.84 -25.59
C GLN A 25 -4.36 -15.89 -24.90
N GLY A 26 -4.86 -15.13 -23.93
CA GLY A 26 -4.08 -14.33 -22.99
C GLY A 26 -4.55 -14.59 -21.57
N ASN A 27 -3.65 -14.53 -20.61
CA ASN A 27 -3.95 -14.66 -19.19
C ASN A 27 -3.63 -13.36 -18.46
N GLY A 28 -4.23 -13.17 -17.29
CA GLY A 28 -3.97 -12.04 -16.40
C GLY A 28 -4.66 -12.23 -15.06
N THR A 29 -4.35 -11.37 -14.11
CA THR A 29 -4.99 -11.31 -12.79
C THR A 29 -5.69 -9.97 -12.64
N VAL A 30 -6.84 -9.96 -11.96
CA VAL A 30 -7.48 -8.75 -11.47
C VAL A 30 -7.40 -8.79 -9.96
N ASP A 31 -6.92 -7.71 -9.36
CA ASP A 31 -6.84 -7.53 -7.93
C ASP A 31 -7.14 -6.07 -7.62
N THR A 32 -8.33 -5.81 -7.10
CA THR A 32 -8.88 -4.48 -6.85
C THR A 32 -9.02 -4.17 -5.37
N LEU A 33 -8.55 -5.06 -4.50
CA LEU A 33 -8.62 -4.85 -3.05
C LEU A 33 -7.48 -3.94 -2.61
N ASP A 34 -7.82 -2.78 -2.05
CA ASP A 34 -6.83 -1.94 -1.39
C ASP A 34 -6.27 -2.66 -0.16
N PRO A 35 -4.97 -2.49 0.14
CA PRO A 35 -4.39 -3.02 1.36
C PRO A 35 -5.04 -2.36 2.59
N THR A 36 -4.99 -3.02 3.72
CA THR A 36 -5.33 -2.40 5.00
C THR A 36 -4.10 -1.70 5.57
N LEU A 37 -4.31 -0.49 6.10
CA LEU A 37 -3.27 0.25 6.82
C LEU A 37 -3.90 1.00 7.98
N THR A 38 -3.34 0.80 9.17
CA THR A 38 -3.71 1.55 10.37
C THR A 38 -2.51 2.29 10.91
N LEU A 39 -2.77 3.46 11.49
CA LEU A 39 -1.83 4.21 12.31
C LEU A 39 -2.33 4.11 13.76
N ASP A 40 -1.49 3.63 14.67
CA ASP A 40 -1.83 3.64 16.08
C ASP A 40 -1.90 5.09 16.57
N GLY A 41 -2.90 5.38 17.39
CA GLY A 41 -3.21 6.74 17.82
C GLY A 41 -2.03 7.39 18.56
N LEU A 42 -1.35 8.30 17.88
CA LEU A 42 -0.37 9.19 18.48
C LEU A 42 -1.15 10.29 19.19
N GLY A 43 -1.32 10.14 20.50
CA GLY A 43 -1.93 11.16 21.34
C GLY A 43 -1.02 12.37 21.49
N THR A 44 -1.18 13.10 22.60
CA THR A 44 -0.20 14.11 22.98
C THR A 44 1.03 13.42 23.55
N PHE A 45 2.19 13.66 22.97
CA PHE A 45 3.47 13.14 23.45
C PHE A 45 4.38 14.30 23.87
N ASN A 46 5.26 14.05 24.84
CA ASN A 46 6.27 14.99 25.32
C ASN A 46 7.69 14.57 24.89
N ASP A 47 7.76 13.72 23.86
CA ASP A 47 8.97 13.20 23.25
C ASP A 47 9.02 13.71 21.81
N ASN A 48 10.05 14.47 21.47
CA ASN A 48 10.21 15.03 20.12
C ASN A 48 10.75 13.99 19.11
N THR A 49 10.99 12.75 19.54
CA THR A 49 11.43 11.63 18.71
C THR A 49 10.53 10.39 18.87
N PRO A 50 9.20 10.51 18.72
CA PRO A 50 8.30 9.43 19.06
C PRO A 50 8.43 8.25 18.08
N ILE A 51 8.02 7.08 18.56
CA ILE A 51 7.87 5.89 17.72
C ILE A 51 6.48 5.92 17.09
N ILE A 52 6.44 5.81 15.78
CA ILE A 52 5.23 5.68 14.98
C ILE A 52 4.98 4.20 14.75
N SER A 53 3.78 3.71 15.05
CA SER A 53 3.42 2.30 14.84
C SER A 53 2.04 2.16 14.23
N GLY A 54 1.75 0.95 13.78
CA GLY A 54 0.45 0.59 13.23
C GLY A 54 0.42 -0.86 12.77
N SER A 55 -0.59 -1.18 11.95
CA SER A 55 -0.74 -2.51 11.35
C SER A 55 -1.09 -2.43 9.87
N SER A 56 -0.77 -3.49 9.13
CA SER A 56 -1.15 -3.71 7.73
C SER A 56 -1.20 -5.21 7.44
N ASP A 57 -1.99 -5.61 6.46
CA ASP A 57 -2.04 -6.99 5.93
C ASP A 57 -0.98 -7.26 4.85
N GLU A 58 -0.26 -6.24 4.39
CA GLU A 58 0.81 -6.36 3.39
C GLU A 58 2.15 -6.79 4.01
N ILE A 59 2.22 -8.04 4.46
CA ILE A 59 3.40 -8.61 5.12
C ILE A 59 4.65 -8.52 4.23
N GLY A 60 5.70 -7.88 4.74
CA GLY A 60 6.96 -7.65 4.01
C GLY A 60 6.95 -6.43 3.08
N ALA A 61 5.81 -5.75 2.92
CA ALA A 61 5.75 -4.49 2.19
C ALA A 61 6.38 -3.36 3.00
N THR A 62 6.69 -2.26 2.29
CA THR A 62 7.26 -1.05 2.89
C THR A 62 6.16 -0.02 3.11
N VAL A 63 5.93 0.34 4.37
CA VAL A 63 5.10 1.48 4.75
C VAL A 63 5.95 2.74 4.65
N THR A 64 5.44 3.73 3.92
CA THR A 64 6.04 5.07 3.82
C THR A 64 5.32 6.03 4.76
N VAL A 65 6.03 6.58 5.74
CA VAL A 65 5.50 7.51 6.73
C VAL A 65 6.03 8.91 6.42
N ASN A 66 5.14 9.84 6.09
CA ASN A 66 5.48 11.25 5.98
C ASN A 66 5.09 11.96 7.27
N VAL A 67 6.08 12.64 7.86
CA VAL A 67 5.91 13.45 9.07
C VAL A 67 6.21 14.89 8.72
N SER A 68 5.37 15.80 9.21
CA SER A 68 5.60 17.24 9.08
C SER A 68 5.21 17.97 10.36
N ASP A 69 6.09 18.86 10.81
CA ASP A 69 5.81 19.91 11.79
C ASP A 69 5.80 21.28 11.09
N ASP A 70 5.83 22.37 11.86
CA ASP A 70 5.78 23.75 11.34
C ASP A 70 7.05 24.15 10.54
N SER A 71 8.19 23.50 10.76
CA SER A 71 9.49 23.86 10.16
C SER A 71 10.09 22.80 9.25
N ASN A 72 9.70 21.54 9.44
CA ASN A 72 10.37 20.35 8.91
C ASN A 72 9.35 19.39 8.31
N SER A 73 9.76 18.73 7.24
CA SER A 73 9.08 17.55 6.73
C SER A 73 10.10 16.51 6.31
N TYR A 74 9.87 15.27 6.70
CA TYR A 74 10.73 14.16 6.37
C TYR A 74 9.90 12.90 6.12
N GLN A 75 10.50 11.99 5.36
CA GLN A 75 9.92 10.72 4.99
C GLN A 75 10.72 9.58 5.63
N LEU A 76 10.00 8.69 6.30
CA LEU A 76 10.52 7.50 6.94
C LEU A 76 9.91 6.26 6.30
N SER A 77 10.57 5.12 6.48
CA SER A 77 10.07 3.83 6.00
C SER A 77 10.13 2.76 7.07
N ALA A 78 9.12 1.88 7.08
CA ALA A 78 9.02 0.72 7.94
C ALA A 78 8.65 -0.52 7.12
N VAL A 79 9.06 -1.70 7.57
CA VAL A 79 8.62 -2.97 6.95
C VAL A 79 7.52 -3.58 7.81
N VAL A 80 6.44 -4.02 7.16
CA VAL A 80 5.38 -4.79 7.82
C VAL A 80 5.93 -6.16 8.20
N GLN A 81 5.90 -6.47 9.50
CA GLN A 81 6.40 -7.70 10.07
C GLN A 81 5.42 -8.86 9.84
N ALA A 82 5.85 -10.09 10.13
CA ALA A 82 5.05 -11.30 9.92
C ALA A 82 3.74 -11.36 10.74
N ASP A 83 3.62 -10.55 11.79
CA ASP A 83 2.41 -10.41 12.61
C ASP A 83 1.50 -9.26 12.14
N GLY A 84 1.85 -8.59 11.04
CA GLY A 84 1.13 -7.44 10.49
C GLY A 84 1.50 -6.11 11.14
N SER A 85 2.39 -6.09 12.14
CA SER A 85 2.81 -4.84 12.79
C SER A 85 3.88 -4.12 11.98
N TRP A 86 3.92 -2.79 12.07
CA TRP A 86 5.03 -1.99 11.58
C TRP A 86 5.34 -0.88 12.58
N SER A 87 6.60 -0.45 12.63
CA SER A 87 7.01 0.68 13.45
C SER A 87 8.24 1.39 12.89
N VAL A 88 8.31 2.71 13.07
CA VAL A 88 9.49 3.51 12.75
C VAL A 88 9.70 4.59 13.81
N GLN A 89 10.95 4.79 14.20
CA GLN A 89 11.32 5.86 15.12
C GLN A 89 11.64 7.14 14.33
N ILE A 90 11.11 8.26 14.81
CA ILE A 90 11.55 9.58 14.36
C ILE A 90 12.94 9.87 14.93
N ILE A 91 13.89 10.19 14.04
CA ILE A 91 15.29 10.45 14.43
C ILE A 91 15.53 11.95 14.59
N ASP A 92 14.91 12.77 13.74
CA ASP A 92 15.02 14.22 13.80
C ASP A 92 13.96 14.77 14.76
N ALA A 93 14.41 15.51 15.76
CA ALA A 93 13.55 16.10 16.77
C ALA A 93 12.49 17.02 16.13
N LEU A 94 11.23 16.73 16.42
CA LEU A 94 10.10 17.56 16.03
C LEU A 94 10.02 18.85 16.83
N ASP A 95 9.61 19.92 16.17
CA ASP A 95 9.27 21.18 16.84
C ASP A 95 7.94 21.07 17.61
N ASP A 96 7.82 21.85 18.68
CA ASP A 96 6.57 21.97 19.43
C ASP A 96 5.49 22.58 18.53
N GLY A 97 4.33 21.94 18.44
CA GLY A 97 3.22 22.44 17.64
C GLY A 97 2.28 21.35 17.15
N ALA A 98 1.54 21.68 16.09
CA ALA A 98 0.71 20.70 15.41
C ALA A 98 1.59 19.84 14.50
N ILE A 99 1.56 18.53 14.71
CA ILE A 99 2.34 17.57 13.94
C ILE A 99 1.35 16.76 13.09
N THR A 100 1.64 16.65 11.79
CA THR A 100 0.86 15.85 10.84
C THR A 100 1.64 14.61 10.44
N ILE A 101 1.00 13.45 10.54
CA ILE A 101 1.61 12.16 10.24
C ILE A 101 0.67 11.41 9.31
N THR A 102 1.22 10.94 8.19
CA THR A 102 0.49 10.14 7.20
C THR A 102 1.33 8.91 6.88
N ALA A 103 0.70 7.75 6.86
CA ALA A 103 1.32 6.50 6.45
C ALA A 103 0.67 6.03 5.15
N ASN A 104 1.45 5.41 4.27
CA ASN A 104 0.97 4.84 3.03
C ASN A 104 1.63 3.48 2.79
N VAL A 105 0.89 2.54 2.21
CA VAL A 105 1.41 1.22 1.79
C VAL A 105 0.81 0.83 0.46
N SER A 106 1.55 0.04 -0.34
CA SER A 106 1.06 -0.50 -1.60
C SER A 106 1.18 -2.01 -1.60
N ASP A 107 0.19 -2.68 -2.17
CA ASP A 107 0.22 -4.12 -2.39
C ASP A 107 1.01 -4.50 -3.65
N ALA A 108 1.09 -5.81 -3.94
CA ALA A 108 1.76 -6.32 -5.13
C ALA A 108 1.03 -6.00 -6.45
N ALA A 109 -0.27 -5.71 -6.40
CA ALA A 109 -1.09 -5.34 -7.55
C ALA A 109 -1.03 -3.83 -7.86
N GLY A 110 -0.48 -3.02 -6.95
CA GLY A 110 -0.36 -1.58 -7.05
C GLY A 110 -1.51 -0.80 -6.41
N ASN A 111 -2.41 -1.46 -5.67
CA ASN A 111 -3.43 -0.78 -4.88
C ASN A 111 -2.78 -0.12 -3.65
N GLN A 112 -3.40 0.93 -3.12
CA GLN A 112 -2.77 1.81 -2.13
C GLN A 112 -3.72 2.14 -0.98
N ALA A 113 -3.16 2.20 0.24
CA ALA A 113 -3.83 2.73 1.43
C ALA A 113 -2.99 3.81 2.11
#